data_AF-A0A921MKP0-F1
#
_entry.id   AF-A0A921MKP0-F1
#
_cell.length_a   1.000
_cell.length_b   1.000
_cell.length_c   1.000
_cell.angle_alpha   90.00
_cell.angle_beta   90.00
_cell.angle_gamma   90.00
#
_symmetry.space_group_name_H-M   'P 1'
#
loop_
_entity.id
_entity.type
_entity.pdbx_description
1 polymer ?
#
loop_
_entity_poly.entity_id
_entity_poly.type
_entity_poly.pdbx_seq_one_letter_code
_entity_poly.pdbx_strand_id
1 'polypeptide(L)'
;MNFHETVMGKTFFQGQLPKLIQVLSQIAQALNAPRPAVLVQPEVPPDFLAELYHGNFDPSDVPETQEIADSNREISRFQETLRAALPESVWEQIETYRDLLDARSIRQSEQAFTAGFRCASTMLAAGLSAPPAGGVAAEKGQKDAKAD
;
A
#
# COMPACT_ATOMS: atom_id res chain seq x y z
N MET A 1 -66.02 10.80 -6.62
CA MET A 1 -65.07 11.02 -5.50
C MET A 1 -63.66 10.96 -6.06
N ASN A 2 -62.82 11.92 -5.73
CA ASN A 2 -61.44 11.93 -6.19
C ASN A 2 -60.57 11.02 -5.31
N PHE A 3 -59.54 10.40 -5.88
CA PHE A 3 -58.70 9.42 -5.18
C PHE A 3 -58.12 9.98 -3.86
N HIS A 4 -57.62 11.21 -3.86
CA HIS A 4 -57.03 11.88 -2.69
C HIS A 4 -58.03 12.18 -1.55
N GLU A 5 -59.33 12.16 -1.84
CA GLU A 5 -60.40 12.35 -0.86
C GLU A 5 -60.76 11.03 -0.15
N THR A 6 -60.44 9.89 -0.78
CA THR A 6 -60.70 8.56 -0.21
C THR A 6 -59.77 8.25 0.95
N VAL A 7 -60.20 7.37 1.85
CA VAL A 7 -59.37 6.87 2.96
C VAL A 7 -58.05 6.29 2.43
N MET A 8 -58.12 5.52 1.35
CA MET A 8 -56.94 4.94 0.68
C MET A 8 -56.00 6.00 0.12
N GLY A 9 -56.53 7.04 -0.53
CA GLY A 9 -55.72 8.15 -1.03
C GLY A 9 -55.04 8.93 0.10
N LYS A 10 -55.74 9.22 1.20
CA LYS A 10 -55.14 9.87 2.36
C LYS A 10 -54.01 9.03 2.96
N THR A 11 -54.19 7.72 3.11
CA THR A 11 -53.12 6.81 3.57
C THR A 11 -51.93 6.77 2.62
N PHE A 12 -52.16 6.80 1.31
CA PHE A 12 -51.11 6.87 0.30
C PHE A 12 -50.31 8.18 0.41
N PHE A 13 -50.98 9.33 0.36
CA PHE A 13 -50.31 10.65 0.34
C PHE A 13 -49.67 11.04 1.68
N GLN A 14 -50.29 10.67 2.81
CA GLN A 14 -49.80 11.06 4.15
C GLN A 14 -48.85 10.03 4.76
N GLY A 15 -48.94 8.76 4.36
CA GLY A 15 -48.15 7.68 4.94
C GLY A 15 -47.13 7.08 3.97
N GLN A 16 -47.58 6.62 2.81
CA GLN A 16 -46.72 5.86 1.89
C GLN A 16 -45.79 6.74 1.07
N LEU A 17 -46.29 7.86 0.55
CA LEU A 17 -45.51 8.78 -0.28
C LEU A 17 -44.32 9.40 0.47
N PRO A 18 -44.45 9.88 1.72
CA PRO A 18 -43.30 10.39 2.48
C PRO A 18 -42.25 9.31 2.76
N LYS A 19 -42.68 8.08 3.06
CA LYS A 19 -41.76 6.94 3.25
C LYS A 19 -41.00 6.62 1.98
N LEU A 20 -41.67 6.65 0.82
CA LEU A 20 -41.03 6.42 -0.47
C LEU A 20 -39.98 7.50 -0.77
N ILE A 21 -40.32 8.78 -0.53
CA ILE A 21 -39.38 9.90 -0.69
C ILE A 21 -38.17 9.73 0.24
N GLN A 22 -38.39 9.33 1.49
CA GLN A 22 -37.31 9.10 2.45
C GLN A 22 -36.37 7.98 1.99
N VAL A 23 -36.91 6.86 1.53
CA VAL A 23 -36.12 5.74 1.00
C VAL A 23 -35.33 6.17 -0.24
N LEU A 24 -35.96 6.89 -1.17
CA LEU A 24 -35.27 7.42 -2.36
C LEU A 24 -34.15 8.39 -1.99
N SER A 25 -34.35 9.23 -0.97
CA SER A 25 -33.32 10.15 -0.46
C SER A 25 -32.16 9.39 0.17
N GLN A 26 -32.43 8.34 0.96
CA GLN A 26 -31.41 7.48 1.55
C GLN A 26 -30.62 6.71 0.49
N ILE A 27 -31.29 6.20 -0.55
CA ILE A 27 -30.63 5.55 -1.69
C ILE A 27 -29.74 6.55 -2.44
N ALA A 28 -30.24 7.76 -2.72
CA ALA A 28 -29.46 8.79 -3.38
C ALA A 28 -28.22 9.19 -2.56
N GLN A 29 -28.34 9.28 -1.23
CA GLN A 29 -27.21 9.51 -0.33
C GLN A 29 -26.21 8.36 -0.34
N ALA A 30 -26.67 7.10 -0.28
CA ALA A 30 -25.81 5.93 -0.34
C ALA A 30 -25.10 5.78 -1.69
N LEU A 31 -25.76 6.17 -2.79
CA LEU A 31 -25.16 6.17 -4.14
C LEU A 31 -24.16 7.31 -4.34
N ASN A 32 -24.38 8.46 -3.69
CA ASN A 32 -23.44 9.59 -3.68
C ASN A 32 -22.29 9.42 -2.68
N ALA A 33 -22.38 8.45 -1.76
CA ALA A 33 -21.29 8.15 -0.86
C ALA A 33 -20.10 7.60 -1.69
N PRO A 34 -18.89 8.15 -1.52
CA PRO A 34 -17.72 7.62 -2.22
C PRO A 34 -17.55 6.15 -1.82
N ARG A 35 -17.60 5.23 -2.81
CA ARG A 35 -17.29 3.83 -2.55
C ARG A 35 -15.87 3.74 -2.00
N PRO A 36 -15.62 2.94 -0.96
CA PRO A 36 -14.26 2.68 -0.55
C PRO A 36 -13.48 2.11 -1.74
N ALA A 37 -12.43 2.80 -2.15
CA ALA A 37 -11.61 2.42 -3.29
C ALA A 37 -10.83 1.12 -3.05
N VAL A 38 -10.67 0.74 -1.77
CA VAL A 38 -9.94 -0.43 -1.33
C VAL A 38 -10.77 -1.17 -0.31
N LEU A 39 -11.13 -2.41 -0.62
CA LEU A 39 -11.68 -3.37 0.33
C LEU A 39 -10.53 -4.30 0.73
N VAL A 40 -9.78 -3.90 1.76
CA VAL A 40 -8.65 -4.71 2.26
C VAL A 40 -9.25 -5.95 2.92
N GLN A 41 -9.13 -7.11 2.28
CA GLN A 41 -9.30 -8.38 2.96
C GLN A 41 -8.01 -8.66 3.74
N PRO A 42 -8.02 -8.72 5.07
CA PRO A 42 -6.81 -8.97 5.81
C PRO A 42 -6.53 -10.48 5.82
N GLU A 43 -5.51 -10.91 5.10
CA GLU A 43 -4.73 -12.12 5.46
C GLU A 43 -3.80 -11.81 6.64
N VAL A 44 -4.28 -11.06 7.65
CA VAL A 44 -3.49 -10.76 8.84
C VAL A 44 -3.71 -11.90 9.84
N PRO A 45 -2.66 -12.62 10.26
CA PRO A 45 -2.79 -13.66 11.27
C PRO A 45 -3.47 -13.11 12.53
N PRO A 46 -4.37 -13.86 13.17
CA PRO A 46 -5.08 -13.41 14.37
C PRO A 46 -4.16 -12.92 15.49
N ASP A 47 -2.99 -13.56 15.62
CA ASP A 47 -2.01 -13.31 16.67
C ASP A 47 -0.92 -12.32 16.28
N PHE A 48 -0.99 -11.71 15.08
CA PHE A 48 0.04 -10.81 14.55
C PHE A 48 0.45 -9.70 15.54
N LEU A 49 -0.53 -9.05 16.18
CA LEU A 49 -0.24 -7.97 17.14
C LEU A 49 0.39 -8.49 18.44
N ALA A 50 0.03 -9.70 18.87
CA ALA A 50 0.62 -10.33 20.05
C ALA A 50 2.07 -10.74 19.76
N GLU A 51 2.33 -11.38 18.62
CA GLU A 51 3.68 -11.74 18.19
C GLU A 51 4.56 -10.51 18.00
N LEU A 52 4.03 -9.45 17.38
CA LEU A 52 4.73 -8.18 17.23
C LEU A 52 5.06 -7.54 18.59
N TYR A 53 4.09 -7.52 19.52
CA TYR A 53 4.30 -6.97 20.86
C TYR A 53 5.35 -7.75 21.66
N HIS A 54 5.35 -9.07 21.52
CA HIS A 54 6.30 -9.95 22.19
C HIS A 54 7.66 -10.03 21.48
N GLY A 55 7.81 -9.41 20.29
CA GLY A 55 9.04 -9.46 19.49
C GLY A 55 9.29 -10.81 18.81
N ASN A 56 8.27 -11.67 18.74
CA ASN A 56 8.33 -12.97 18.08
C ASN A 56 8.05 -12.88 16.57
N PHE A 57 7.56 -11.73 16.10
CA PHE A 57 7.33 -11.51 14.68
C PHE A 57 8.65 -11.10 14.00
N ASP A 58 9.24 -12.02 13.24
CA ASP A 58 10.36 -11.73 12.35
C ASP A 58 9.88 -11.59 10.89
N PRO A 59 9.84 -10.37 10.33
CA PRO A 59 9.48 -10.16 8.94
C PRO A 59 10.52 -10.72 7.95
N SER A 60 11.70 -11.12 8.44
CA SER A 60 12.79 -11.68 7.65
C SER A 60 12.83 -13.22 7.67
N ASP A 61 11.85 -13.89 8.30
CA ASP A 61 11.74 -15.36 8.34
C ASP A 61 11.22 -15.95 7.01
N VAL A 62 11.64 -15.36 5.90
CA VAL A 62 11.38 -15.84 4.55
C VAL A 62 12.43 -16.89 4.23
N PRO A 63 12.03 -18.10 3.81
CA PRO A 63 12.98 -19.13 3.43
C PRO A 63 13.95 -18.62 2.36
N GLU A 64 15.24 -18.93 2.54
CA GLU A 64 16.26 -18.62 1.54
C GLU A 64 15.87 -19.25 0.19
N THR A 65 15.98 -18.47 -0.89
CA THR A 65 15.69 -18.99 -2.23
C THR A 65 16.82 -19.91 -2.68
N GLN A 66 16.51 -20.87 -3.55
CA GLN A 66 17.51 -21.79 -4.09
C GLN A 66 18.69 -21.04 -4.76
N GLU A 67 18.42 -19.92 -5.42
CA GLU A 67 19.42 -19.09 -6.08
C GLU A 67 20.42 -18.47 -5.08
N ILE A 68 19.94 -18.03 -3.91
CA ILE A 68 20.81 -17.51 -2.85
C ILE A 68 21.63 -18.64 -2.25
N ALA A 69 21.00 -19.79 -1.97
CA ALA A 69 21.70 -20.96 -1.43
C ALA A 69 22.82 -21.47 -2.37
N ASP A 70 22.55 -21.49 -3.68
CA ASP A 70 23.55 -21.86 -4.69
C ASP A 70 24.69 -20.84 -4.76
N SER A 71 24.37 -19.54 -4.72
CA SER A 71 25.37 -18.47 -4.65
C SER A 71 26.27 -18.60 -3.41
N ASN A 72 25.69 -18.88 -2.24
CA ASN A 72 26.44 -19.09 -0.99
C ASN A 72 27.42 -20.26 -1.11
N ARG A 73 27.01 -21.35 -1.76
CA ARG A 73 27.87 -22.51 -1.99
C ARG A 73 29.05 -22.17 -2.91
N GLU A 74 28.80 -21.43 -3.99
CA GLU A 74 29.86 -21.00 -4.91
C GLU A 74 30.84 -20.05 -4.24
N ILE A 75 30.33 -19.06 -3.49
CA ILE A 75 31.14 -18.13 -2.70
C ILE A 75 32.04 -18.91 -1.72
N SER A 76 31.48 -19.84 -0.95
CA SER A 76 32.22 -20.62 0.05
C SER A 76 33.37 -21.41 -0.60
N ARG A 77 33.08 -22.10 -1.72
CA ARG A 77 34.11 -22.86 -2.46
C ARG A 77 35.23 -21.96 -2.99
N PHE A 78 34.89 -20.77 -3.46
CA PHE A 78 35.89 -19.82 -3.94
C PHE A 78 36.70 -19.22 -2.79
N GLN A 79 36.08 -18.96 -1.64
CA GLN A 79 36.76 -18.51 -0.43
C GLN A 79 37.82 -19.52 0.05
N GLU A 80 37.50 -20.82 0.06
CA GLU A 80 38.46 -21.88 0.40
C GLU A 80 39.67 -21.86 -0.54
N THR A 81 39.42 -21.67 -1.84
CA THR A 81 40.47 -21.59 -2.87
C THR A 81 41.38 -20.38 -2.63
N LEU A 82 40.79 -19.20 -2.37
CA LEU A 82 41.55 -17.99 -2.05
C LEU A 82 42.36 -18.15 -0.77
N ARG A 83 41.78 -18.78 0.26
CA ARG A 83 42.44 -18.98 1.55
C ARG A 83 43.69 -19.86 1.41
N ALA A 84 43.62 -20.90 0.59
CA ALA A 84 44.76 -21.79 0.34
C ALA A 84 45.89 -21.13 -0.46
N ALA A 85 45.59 -20.12 -1.28
CA ALA A 85 46.55 -19.50 -2.21
C ALA A 85 47.26 -18.26 -1.63
N LEU A 86 46.70 -17.64 -0.59
CA LEU A 86 47.13 -16.31 -0.13
C LEU A 86 47.85 -16.35 1.23
N PRO A 87 48.91 -15.53 1.43
CA PRO A 87 49.51 -15.32 2.74
C PRO A 87 48.55 -14.66 3.73
N GLU A 88 48.75 -14.91 5.03
CA GLU A 88 47.90 -14.39 6.11
C GLU A 88 47.72 -12.86 6.07
N SER A 89 48.82 -12.12 5.82
CA SER A 89 48.79 -10.66 5.79
C SER A 89 47.96 -10.06 4.65
N VAL A 90 47.77 -10.79 3.56
CA VAL A 90 46.89 -10.40 2.45
C VAL A 90 45.45 -10.80 2.77
N TRP A 91 45.25 -11.93 3.45
CA TRP A 91 43.93 -12.37 3.90
C TRP A 91 43.30 -11.39 4.88
N GLU A 92 44.05 -10.89 5.86
CA GLU A 92 43.56 -9.86 6.81
C GLU A 92 43.06 -8.58 6.09
N GLN A 93 43.73 -8.18 5.00
CA GLN A 93 43.31 -7.04 4.19
C GLN A 93 42.01 -7.34 3.42
N ILE A 94 41.84 -8.58 2.95
CA ILE A 94 40.61 -9.03 2.28
C ILE A 94 39.44 -9.07 3.27
N GLU A 95 39.64 -9.57 4.49
CA GLU A 95 38.60 -9.56 5.53
C GLU A 95 38.19 -8.13 5.89
N THR A 96 39.17 -7.23 6.09
CA THR A 96 38.88 -5.81 6.31
C THR A 96 38.07 -5.20 5.15
N TYR A 97 38.41 -5.55 3.91
CA TYR A 97 37.66 -5.11 2.73
C TYR A 97 36.23 -5.67 2.70
N ARG A 98 36.03 -6.94 3.08
CA ARG A 98 34.71 -7.58 3.19
C ARG A 98 33.85 -6.90 4.24
N ASP A 99 34.39 -6.64 5.43
CA ASP A 99 33.69 -5.92 6.49
C ASP A 99 33.19 -4.54 6.02
N LEU A 100 34.02 -3.81 5.26
CA LEU A 100 33.64 -2.52 4.68
C LEU A 100 32.52 -2.65 3.64
N LEU A 101 32.58 -3.68 2.79
CA LEU A 101 31.52 -3.97 1.81
C LEU A 101 30.21 -4.36 2.50
N ASP A 102 30.27 -5.22 3.52
CA ASP A 102 29.10 -5.67 4.27
C ASP A 102 28.45 -4.49 5.00
N ALA A 103 29.25 -3.66 5.67
CA ALA A 103 28.75 -2.44 6.30
C ALA A 103 28.11 -1.47 5.28
N ARG A 104 28.64 -1.37 4.05
CA ARG A 104 28.00 -0.59 2.98
C ARG A 104 26.69 -1.24 2.52
N SER A 105 26.68 -2.56 2.36
CA SER A 105 25.50 -3.34 1.94
C SER A 105 24.35 -3.18 2.92
N ILE A 106 24.62 -3.29 4.23
CA ILE A 106 23.64 -3.06 5.29
C ILE A 106 23.02 -1.67 5.18
N ARG A 107 23.85 -0.61 5.08
CA ARG A 107 23.34 0.77 4.93
C ARG A 107 22.51 0.95 3.65
N GLN A 108 22.90 0.30 2.55
CA GLN A 108 22.16 0.35 1.31
C GLN A 108 20.79 -0.34 1.45
N SER A 109 20.74 -1.49 2.11
CA SER A 109 19.51 -2.22 2.41
C SER A 109 18.58 -1.41 3.34
N GLU A 110 19.11 -0.78 4.38
CA GLU A 110 18.35 0.14 5.26
C GLU A 110 17.73 1.31 4.50
N GLN A 111 18.52 1.93 3.59
CA GLN A 111 18.03 3.02 2.74
C GLN A 111 16.94 2.53 1.78
N ALA A 112 17.14 1.38 1.13
CA ALA A 112 16.19 0.79 0.21
C ALA A 112 14.88 0.43 0.93
N PHE A 113 14.96 -0.18 2.12
CA PHE A 113 13.82 -0.48 2.96
C PHE A 113 13.04 0.79 3.35
N THR A 114 13.74 1.81 3.83
CA THR A 114 13.12 3.10 4.21
C THR A 114 12.40 3.74 3.02
N ALA A 115 13.04 3.76 1.84
CA ALA A 115 12.44 4.29 0.62
C ALA A 115 11.21 3.47 0.20
N GLY A 116 11.31 2.13 0.25
CA GLY A 116 10.22 1.20 -0.06
C GLY A 116 9.02 1.37 0.86
N PHE A 117 9.25 1.40 2.17
CA PHE A 117 8.21 1.61 3.19
C PHE A 117 7.51 2.96 3.01
N ARG A 118 8.28 4.04 2.79
CA ARG A 118 7.72 5.37 2.54
C ARG A 118 6.87 5.38 1.27
N CYS A 119 7.34 4.74 0.21
CA CYS A 119 6.61 4.61 -1.05
C CYS A 119 5.28 3.88 -0.84
N ALA A 120 5.31 2.68 -0.25
CA ALA A 120 4.13 1.87 0.03
C ALA A 120 3.12 2.60 0.94
N SER A 121 3.60 3.25 2.00
CA SER A 121 2.75 4.04 2.91
C SER A 121 2.10 5.22 2.19
N THR A 122 2.82 5.88 1.29
CA THR A 122 2.30 6.99 0.47
C THR A 122 1.22 6.49 -0.48
N MET A 123 1.46 5.35 -1.16
CA MET A 123 0.48 4.73 -2.04
C MET A 123 -0.80 4.35 -1.29
N LEU A 124 -0.66 3.75 -0.09
CA LEU A 124 -1.78 3.39 0.76
C LEU A 124 -2.56 4.64 1.21
N ALA A 125 -1.88 5.68 1.69
CA ALA A 125 -2.52 6.94 2.07
C ALA A 125 -3.23 7.60 0.90
N ALA A 126 -2.64 7.59 -0.30
CA ALA A 126 -3.25 8.13 -1.51
C ALA A 126 -4.50 7.33 -1.92
N GLY A 127 -4.47 6.00 -1.82
CA GLY A 127 -5.61 5.13 -2.13
C GLY A 127 -6.77 5.25 -1.14
N LEU A 128 -6.50 5.58 0.12
CA LEU A 128 -7.51 5.79 1.16
C LEU A 128 -8.03 7.24 1.23
N SER A 129 -7.32 8.20 0.63
CA SER A 129 -7.73 9.60 0.61
C SER A 129 -8.86 9.80 -0.41
N ALA A 130 -9.94 10.46 -0.01
CA ALA A 130 -10.98 10.87 -0.95
C ALA A 130 -10.42 11.91 -1.94
N PRO A 131 -10.84 11.89 -3.22
CA PRO A 131 -10.50 12.98 -4.13
C PRO A 131 -11.02 14.30 -3.55
N PRO A 132 -10.28 15.41 -3.70
CA PRO A 132 -10.75 16.70 -3.23
C PRO A 132 -12.11 17.02 -3.86
N ALA A 133 -13.07 17.42 -3.03
CA ALA A 133 -14.39 17.85 -3.49
C ALA A 133 -14.23 19.15 -4.29
N GLY A 134 -14.09 19.04 -5.62
CA GLY A 134 -13.88 20.20 -6.47
C GLY A 134 -13.14 19.89 -7.76
N GLY A 135 -13.66 18.96 -8.55
CA GLY A 135 -13.31 18.86 -9.96
C GLY A 135 -13.91 20.03 -10.73
N VAL A 136 -13.24 21.18 -10.71
CA VAL A 136 -13.24 22.07 -11.87
C VAL A 136 -11.78 22.41 -12.12
N ALA A 137 -11.15 21.58 -12.95
CA ALA A 137 -9.93 21.98 -13.62
C ALA A 137 -10.26 23.28 -14.36
N ALA A 138 -9.71 24.39 -13.88
CA ALA A 138 -9.64 25.61 -14.66
C ALA A 138 -8.72 25.31 -15.84
N GLU A 139 -9.33 24.77 -16.90
CA GLU A 139 -8.78 24.78 -18.23
C GLU A 139 -8.61 26.26 -18.61
N LYS A 140 -7.42 26.81 -18.34
CA LYS A 140 -7.04 28.13 -18.85
C LYS A 140 -7.07 28.01 -20.37
N GLY A 141 -8.18 28.45 -20.95
CA GLY A 141 -8.37 28.56 -22.38
C GLY A 141 -7.23 29.38 -22.98
N GLN A 142 -6.36 28.70 -23.69
CA GLN A 142 -5.61 29.29 -24.79
C GLN A 142 -6.65 29.57 -25.89
N LYS A 143 -7.16 30.80 -25.95
CA LYS A 143 -7.84 31.31 -27.13
C LYS A 143 -6.88 32.22 -27.89
N ASP A 144 -6.66 31.83 -29.12
CA ASP A 144 -5.93 32.54 -30.16
C ASP A 144 -6.49 33.92 -30.51
N ALA A 145 -5.61 34.66 -31.19
CA ALA A 145 -5.86 35.67 -32.24
C ALA A 145 -6.01 37.15 -31.85
N LYS A 146 -5.01 37.96 -32.25
CA LYS A 146 -5.06 38.94 -33.38
C LYS A 146 -3.65 39.60 -33.49
N ALA A 147 -2.86 39.40 -34.54
CA ALA A 147 -2.93 40.07 -35.85
C ALA A 147 -3.06 41.61 -35.75
N ASP A 148 -1.92 42.29 -35.63
CA ASP A 148 -1.45 43.37 -36.52
C ASP A 148 0.05 43.61 -36.28
#